data_AF-A0A7V9PSK9-F1
#
_entry.id   AF-A0A7V9PSK9-F1
#
_cell.length_a   1.000
_cell.length_b   1.000
_cell.length_c   1.000
_cell.angle_alpha   90.00
_cell.angle_beta   90.00
_cell.angle_gamma   90.00
#
_symmetry.space_group_name_H-M   'P 1'
#
loop_
_entity.id
_entity.type
_entity.pdbx_description
1 polymer ?
#
loop_
_entity_poly.entity_id
_entity_poly.type
_entity_poly.pdbx_seq_one_letter_code
_entity_poly.pdbx_strand_id
1 'polypeptide(L)' 'RGIGARLLDALITAAREAELTALSLSVEPDNYARRLYERVGFRQIGQVGGSLTMLLRL' A
#
# COMPACT_ATOMS: atom_id res chain seq x y z
N ARG A 1 9.72 -16.63 0.87
CA ARG A 1 8.70 -15.97 0.00
C ARG A 1 7.49 -15.62 0.89
N GLY A 2 6.89 -14.43 0.75
CA GLY A 2 5.63 -14.06 1.46
C GLY A 2 5.75 -13.16 2.69
N ILE A 3 6.97 -12.82 3.15
CA ILE A 3 7.15 -11.96 4.33
C ILE A 3 6.53 -10.57 4.11
N GLY A 4 6.72 -9.96 2.93
CA GLY A 4 6.15 -8.65 2.62
C GLY A 4 4.61 -8.62 2.71
N ALA A 5 3.92 -9.70 2.29
CA ALA A 5 2.47 -9.78 2.43
C ALA A 5 2.05 -9.84 3.90
N ARG A 6 2.72 -10.68 4.71
CA ARG A 6 2.46 -10.78 6.15
C ARG A 6 2.72 -9.47 6.89
N LEU A 7 3.78 -8.73 6.50
CA LEU A 7 4.08 -7.42 7.08
C LEU A 7 3.01 -6.39 6.72
N LEU A 8 2.52 -6.39 5.47
CA LEU A 8 1.41 -5.51 5.06
C LEU A 8 0.11 -5.82 5.81
N ASP A 9 -0.24 -7.10 5.96
CA ASP A 9 -1.43 -7.52 6.69
C ASP A 9 -1.37 -7.08 8.17
N ALA A 10 -0.20 -7.26 8.80
CA ALA A 10 0.04 -6.82 10.17
C ALA A 10 -0.05 -5.28 10.30
N LEU A 11 0.54 -4.54 9.36
CA LEU A 11 0.48 -3.08 9.32
C LEU A 11 -0.96 -2.57 9.18
N ILE A 12 -1.75 -3.17 8.29
CA ILE A 12 -3.15 -2.78 8.05
C ILE A 12 -4.00 -3.06 9.28
N THR A 13 -3.77 -4.19 9.93
CA THR A 13 -4.45 -4.55 11.18
C THR A 13 -4.16 -3.50 12.25
N ALA A 14 -2.88 -3.19 12.48
CA ALA A 14 -2.48 -2.16 13.44
C ALA A 14 -3.05 -0.77 13.11
N ALA A 15 -3.13 -0.42 11.82
CA ALA A 15 -3.70 0.85 11.39
C ALA A 15 -5.21 0.96 11.65
N ARG A 16 -5.95 -0.15 11.48
CA ARG A 16 -7.38 -0.23 11.83
C ARG A 16 -7.63 -0.14 13.32
N GLU A 17 -6.82 -0.85 14.12
CA GLU A 17 -6.88 -0.77 15.59
C GLU A 17 -6.58 0.63 16.10
N ALA A 18 -5.74 1.39 15.38
CA ALA A 18 -5.46 2.78 15.65
C ALA A 18 -6.50 3.77 15.07
N GLU A 19 -7.62 3.28 14.53
CA GLU A 19 -8.71 4.08 13.94
C GLU A 19 -8.23 5.06 12.84
N LEU A 20 -7.17 4.69 12.12
CA LEU A 20 -6.71 5.49 10.98
C LEU A 20 -7.68 5.36 9.81
N THR A 21 -7.79 6.42 9.01
CA THR A 21 -8.73 6.45 7.89
C THR A 21 -8.16 5.86 6.60
N ALA A 22 -6.83 5.91 6.44
CA ALA A 22 -6.15 5.42 5.27
C ALA A 22 -4.65 5.20 5.50
N LEU A 23 -4.04 4.41 4.62
CA LEU A 23 -2.59 4.30 4.44
C LEU A 23 -2.23 4.78 3.04
N SER A 24 -1.08 5.44 2.91
CA SER A 24 -0.51 5.82 1.60
C SER A 24 0.90 5.28 1.43
N LEU A 25 1.30 5.09 0.18
CA LEU A 25 2.66 4.75 -0.21
C LEU A 25 3.01 5.37 -1.56
N SER A 26 4.32 5.52 -1.81
CA SER A 26 4.87 5.89 -3.12
C SER A 26 5.62 4.72 -3.71
N VAL A 27 5.44 4.46 -5.01
CA VAL A 27 6.09 3.34 -5.69
C VAL A 27 6.40 3.68 -7.14
N GLU A 28 7.57 3.29 -7.64
CA GLU A 28 7.89 3.41 -9.07
C GLU A 28 6.92 2.57 -9.93
N PRO A 29 6.49 3.06 -11.10
CA PRO A 29 5.50 2.38 -11.94
C PRO A 29 5.89 0.95 -12.34
N ASP A 30 7.18 0.69 -12.52
CA ASP A 30 7.77 -0.58 -12.95
C ASP A 30 8.18 -1.50 -11.78
N ASN A 31 7.99 -1.06 -10.54
CA ASN A 31 8.33 -1.86 -9.38
C ASN A 31 7.45 -3.11 -9.26
N TYR A 32 8.07 -4.29 -9.21
CA TYR A 32 7.37 -5.57 -9.15
C TYR A 32 6.44 -5.70 -7.92
N ALA A 33 6.76 -5.00 -6.82
CA ALA A 33 5.98 -5.00 -5.60
C ALA A 33 4.65 -4.25 -5.75
N ARG A 34 4.47 -3.43 -6.79
CA ARG A 34 3.19 -2.75 -7.10
C ARG A 34 2.01 -3.72 -7.08
N ARG A 35 2.19 -4.91 -7.67
CA ARG A 35 1.17 -5.98 -7.70
C ARG A 35 0.83 -6.52 -6.31
N LEU A 36 1.74 -6.46 -5.34
CA LEU A 36 1.46 -6.85 -3.96
C LEU A 36 0.54 -5.81 -3.31
N TYR A 37 0.85 -4.51 -3.45
CA TYR A 37 0.04 -3.44 -2.89
C TYR A 37 -1.38 -3.43 -3.49
N GLU A 38 -1.50 -3.59 -4.81
CA GLU A 38 -2.81 -3.67 -5.49
C GLU A 38 -3.67 -4.84 -4.99
N ARG A 39 -3.06 -6.01 -4.77
CA ARG A 39 -3.76 -7.20 -4.24
C ARG A 39 -4.31 -6.99 -2.83
N VAL A 40 -3.62 -6.18 -2.04
CA VAL A 40 -4.01 -5.82 -0.67
C VAL A 40 -5.04 -4.69 -0.65
N GLY A 41 -5.32 -4.06 -1.80
CA GLY A 41 -6.40 -3.08 -1.97
C GLY A 41 -5.94 -1.65 -2.16
N PHE A 42 -4.63 -1.38 -2.19
CA PHE A 42 -4.11 -0.06 -2.54
C PHE A 42 -4.50 0.30 -3.98
N ARG A 43 -4.94 1.54 -4.18
CA ARG A 43 -5.32 2.10 -5.48
C ARG A 43 -4.46 3.32 -5.79
N GLN A 44 -4.01 3.47 -7.02
CA GLN A 44 -3.34 4.69 -7.46
C GLN A 44 -4.31 5.88 -7.37
N ILE A 45 -3.86 6.96 -6.72
CA ILE A 45 -4.60 8.22 -6.61
C ILE A 45 -3.87 9.40 -7.23
N GLY A 46 -2.60 9.22 -7.63
CA GLY A 46 -1.80 10.26 -8.25
C GLY A 46 -0.42 9.77 -8.65
N GLN A 47 0.37 10.67 -9.22
CA GLN A 47 1.78 10.47 -9.54
C GLN A 47 2.54 11.75 -9.23
N VAL A 48 3.64 11.63 -8.49
CA VAL A 48 4.47 12.76 -8.06
C VAL A 48 5.94 12.36 -8.23
N GLY A 49 6.69 13.16 -9.00
CA GLY A 49 8.13 12.92 -9.21
C GLY A 49 8.45 11.57 -9.86
N GLY A 50 7.58 11.06 -10.74
CA GLY A 50 7.75 9.76 -11.40
C GLY A 50 7.13 8.58 -10.65
N SER A 51 7.06 8.66 -9.33
CA SER A 51 6.44 7.64 -8.47
C SER A 51 4.92 7.75 -8.41
N LEU A 52 4.23 6.60 -8.41
CA LEU A 52 2.80 6.50 -8.16
C LEU A 52 2.51 6.69 -6.68
N THR A 53 1.58 7.58 -6.34
CA THR A 53 0.98 7.62 -5.00
C THR A 53 -0.20 6.67 -4.96
N MET A 54 -0.15 5.69 -4.04
CA MET A 54 -1.22 4.73 -3.83
C MET A 54 -1.85 4.91 -2.45
N LEU A 55 -3.15 4.65 -2.36
CA LEU A 55 -3.95 4.79 -1.15
C LEU A 55 -4.75 3.52 -0.88
N LEU A 56 -4.75 3.05 0.37
CA LEU A 56 -5.68 2.08 0.91
C LEU A 56 -6.58 2.80 1.92
N ARG A 57 -7.90 2.76 1.72
CA ARG A 57 -8.87 3.16 2.75
C ARG A 57 -9.06 1.98 3.71
N LEU A 58 -9.04 2.24 5.02
CA LEU A 58 -9.03 1.21 6.06
C LEU A 58 -10.42 0.77 6.48
#